data_AF-A0A3D2CPU3-F1
#
_entry.id   AF-A0A3D2CPU3-F1
#
_cell.length_a   1.000
_cell.length_b   1.000
_cell.length_c   1.000
_cell.angle_alpha   90.00
_cell.angle_beta   90.00
_cell.angle_gamma   90.00
#
_symmetry.space_group_name_H-M   'P 1'
#
loop_
_entity.id
_entity.type
_entity.pdbx_description
1 polymer ?
#
loop_
_entity_poly.entity_id
_entity_poly.type
_entity_poly.pdbx_seq_one_letter_code
_entity_poly.pdbx_strand_id
1 'polypeptide(L)'
;SYNVGEWEVEGGADQDYDFLSATVEHEGFYATYGTWGDDFDGDYIEAGYGTEVSGFDVGVAVVVNSKEISGIDTSDENLVFSIGTSF
;
A
#
# COMPACT_ATOMS: atom_id res chain seq x y z
N SER A 1 8.37 -1.02 -7.07
CA SER A 1 9.60 -1.53 -6.41
C SER A 1 9.52 -3.05 -6.33
N TYR A 2 10.57 -3.72 -5.89
CA TYR A 2 10.53 -5.16 -5.57
C TYR A 2 11.23 -5.36 -4.23
N ASN A 3 10.56 -6.05 -3.32
CA ASN A 3 11.00 -6.26 -1.94
C ASN A 3 10.88 -7.73 -1.61
N VAL A 4 11.83 -8.26 -0.86
CA VAL A 4 11.81 -9.63 -0.34
C VAL A 4 12.06 -9.53 1.15
N GLY A 5 11.32 -10.28 1.94
CA GLY A 5 11.45 -10.29 3.39
C GLY A 5 10.88 -11.56 4.00
N GLU A 6 10.99 -11.62 5.32
CA GLU A 6 10.49 -12.71 6.15
C GLU A 6 9.63 -12.09 7.26
N TRP A 7 8.51 -12.74 7.57
CA TRP A 7 7.65 -12.40 8.69
C TRP A 7 7.82 -13.45 9.79
N GLU A 8 8.38 -13.05 10.94
CA GLU A 8 8.48 -13.93 12.10
C GLU A 8 7.11 -14.17 12.74
N VAL A 9 6.73 -15.44 12.84
CA VAL A 9 5.44 -15.84 13.44
C VAL A 9 5.68 -16.41 14.83
N GLU A 10 5.24 -15.69 15.87
CA GLU A 10 5.38 -16.17 17.25
C GLU A 10 4.66 -17.51 17.45
N GLY A 11 5.44 -18.58 17.71
CA GLY A 11 4.92 -19.94 17.90
C GLY A 11 4.57 -20.69 16.61
N GLY A 12 4.94 -20.15 15.44
CA GLY A 12 4.76 -20.76 14.12
C GLY A 12 6.07 -20.96 13.38
N ALA A 13 5.97 -21.36 12.11
CA ALA A 13 7.07 -21.24 11.16
C ALA A 13 7.08 -19.81 10.60
N ASP A 14 8.27 -19.27 10.39
CA ASP A 14 8.46 -18.01 9.70
C ASP A 14 7.94 -18.12 8.26
N GLN A 15 7.43 -17.01 7.73
CA GLN A 15 6.82 -16.95 6.40
C GLN A 15 7.64 -16.02 5.51
N ASP A 16 8.07 -16.52 4.37
CA ASP A 16 8.80 -15.73 3.37
C ASP A 16 7.81 -14.98 2.48
N TYR A 17 8.19 -13.79 2.03
CA TYR A 17 7.40 -13.02 1.08
C TYR A 17 8.24 -12.28 0.06
N ASP A 18 7.65 -12.15 -1.12
CA ASP A 18 8.04 -11.13 -2.08
C ASP A 18 6.87 -10.17 -2.36
N PHE A 19 7.22 -8.92 -2.62
CA PHE A 19 6.26 -7.88 -2.92
C PHE A 19 6.74 -7.02 -4.09
N LEU A 20 5.97 -7.10 -5.18
CA LEU A 20 6.18 -6.31 -6.39
C LEU A 20 5.16 -5.18 -6.43
N SER A 21 5.63 -3.97 -6.70
CA SER A 21 4.76 -2.82 -6.94
C SER A 21 5.19 -1.99 -8.15
N ALA A 22 4.23 -1.29 -8.72
CA ALA A 22 4.45 -0.30 -9.76
C ALA A 22 3.63 0.95 -9.45
N THR A 23 4.27 2.11 -9.49
CA THR A 23 3.64 3.41 -9.26
C THR A 23 3.80 4.28 -10.49
N VAL A 24 2.72 4.94 -10.89
CA VAL A 24 2.71 5.99 -11.92
C VAL A 24 2.27 7.30 -11.27
N GLU A 25 2.95 8.39 -11.62
CA GLU A 25 2.74 9.71 -11.01
C GLU A 25 2.60 10.78 -12.10
N HIS A 26 1.65 11.69 -11.94
CA HIS A 26 1.44 12.81 -12.85
C HIS A 26 0.71 13.96 -12.17
N GLU A 27 1.29 15.17 -12.19
CA GLU A 27 0.65 16.41 -11.71
C GLU A 27 -0.01 16.28 -10.32
N GLY A 28 0.70 15.68 -9.36
CA GLY A 28 0.21 15.45 -8.00
C GLY A 28 -0.69 14.23 -7.84
N PHE A 29 -1.21 13.66 -8.93
CA PHE A 29 -1.87 12.36 -8.90
C PHE A 29 -0.85 11.23 -8.90
N TYR A 30 -1.21 10.13 -8.25
CA TYR A 30 -0.49 8.88 -8.37
C TYR A 30 -1.44 7.69 -8.33
N ALA A 31 -1.00 6.59 -8.92
CA ALA A 31 -1.63 5.30 -8.78
C ALA A 31 -0.55 4.24 -8.59
N THR A 32 -0.77 3.36 -7.63
CA THR A 32 0.09 2.23 -7.30
C THR A 32 -0.72 0.95 -7.40
N TYR A 33 -0.13 -0.06 -8.02
CA TYR A 33 -0.57 -1.44 -7.92
C TYR A 33 0.56 -2.26 -7.31
N GLY A 34 0.24 -3.19 -6.43
CA GLY A 34 1.20 -4.22 -6.07
C GLY A 34 0.55 -5.52 -5.64
N THR A 35 1.38 -6.55 -5.64
CA THR A 35 1.02 -7.94 -5.42
C THR A 35 2.02 -8.58 -4.47
N TRP A 36 1.50 -9.40 -3.58
CA TRP A 36 2.30 -10.26 -2.69
C TRP A 36 2.46 -11.65 -3.33
N GLY A 37 3.54 -12.32 -2.96
CA GLY A 37 3.87 -13.67 -3.39
C GLY A 37 4.54 -14.49 -2.29
N ASP A 38 4.93 -15.71 -2.67
CA ASP A 38 5.49 -16.76 -1.81
C ASP A 38 4.48 -17.33 -0.80
N ASP A 39 4.71 -17.20 0.51
CA ASP A 39 3.75 -17.65 1.54
C ASP A 39 2.57 -16.66 1.70
N PHE A 40 2.65 -15.50 1.05
CA PHE A 40 1.61 -14.47 1.05
C PHE A 40 0.91 -14.43 -0.31
N ASP A 41 -0.34 -13.95 -0.31
CA ASP A 41 -1.13 -13.75 -1.52
C ASP A 41 -1.95 -12.46 -1.41
N GLY A 42 -2.23 -11.87 -2.56
CA GLY A 42 -3.17 -10.78 -2.70
C GLY A 42 -2.60 -9.54 -3.36
N ASP A 43 -3.52 -8.78 -3.91
CA ASP A 43 -3.28 -7.52 -4.60
C ASP A 43 -3.73 -6.32 -3.74
N TYR A 44 -3.07 -5.19 -3.94
CA TYR A 44 -3.59 -3.89 -3.52
C TYR A 44 -3.48 -2.84 -4.62
N ILE A 45 -4.44 -1.94 -4.65
CA ILE A 45 -4.45 -0.76 -5.51
C ILE A 45 -4.59 0.46 -4.62
N GLU A 46 -3.73 1.44 -4.85
CA GLU A 46 -3.81 2.76 -4.23
C GLU A 46 -3.87 3.82 -5.31
N ALA A 47 -4.79 4.77 -5.18
CA ALA A 47 -4.84 5.95 -6.05
C ALA A 47 -5.04 7.19 -5.19
N GLY A 48 -4.24 8.22 -5.43
CA GLY A 48 -4.26 9.40 -4.61
C GLY A 48 -3.88 10.68 -5.34
N TYR A 49 -4.06 11.78 -4.63
CA TYR A 49 -3.65 13.11 -5.03
C TYR A 49 -2.97 13.82 -3.86
N GLY A 50 -1.80 14.39 -4.12
CA GLY A 50 -1.04 15.19 -3.18
C GLY A 50 -0.73 16.58 -3.74
N THR A 51 -0.72 17.58 -2.88
CA THR A 51 -0.34 18.96 -3.23
C THR A 51 0.22 19.69 -2.02
N GLU A 52 0.98 20.75 -2.26
CA GLU A 52 1.41 21.67 -1.22
C GLU A 52 0.34 22.76 -0.98
N VAL A 53 -0.01 23.02 0.28
CA VAL A 53 -0.87 24.12 0.71
C VAL A 53 -0.20 24.86 1.85
N SER A 54 0.18 26.12 1.62
CA SER A 54 0.81 26.98 2.63
C SER A 54 2.08 26.38 3.28
N GLY A 55 2.89 25.63 2.51
CA GLY A 55 4.09 24.95 3.02
C GLY A 55 3.81 23.64 3.77
N PHE A 56 2.58 23.13 3.72
CA PHE A 56 2.22 21.79 4.18
C PHE A 56 1.95 20.90 2.97
N ASP A 57 2.52 19.70 2.97
CA ASP A 57 2.16 18.65 2.02
C ASP A 57 0.86 18.01 2.49
N VAL A 58 -0.19 18.09 1.69
CA VAL A 58 -1.49 17.47 1.98
C VAL A 58 -1.85 16.46 0.90
N GLY A 59 -2.53 15.38 1.28
CA GLY A 59 -2.95 14.38 0.33
C GLY A 59 -4.21 13.61 0.73
N VAL A 60 -4.83 13.01 -0.26
CA VAL A 60 -5.94 12.06 -0.11
C VAL A 60 -5.69 10.85 -1.01
N ALA A 61 -5.95 9.66 -0.50
CA ALA A 61 -5.81 8.42 -1.26
C ALA A 61 -6.95 7.45 -0.94
N VAL A 62 -7.35 6.69 -1.95
CA VAL A 62 -8.19 5.50 -1.78
C VAL A 62 -7.30 4.29 -1.92
N VAL A 63 -7.39 3.38 -0.94
CA VAL A 63 -6.63 2.13 -0.90
C VAL A 63 -7.61 0.98 -0.89
N VAL A 64 -7.52 0.11 -1.90
CA VAL A 64 -8.34 -1.09 -2.01
C VAL A 64 -7.43 -2.30 -1.88
N ASN A 65 -7.76 -3.18 -0.95
CA ASN A 65 -7.05 -4.43 -0.73
C ASN A 65 -7.91 -5.61 -1.18
N SER A 66 -7.26 -6.60 -1.78
CA SER A 66 -7.85 -7.91 -2.06
C SER A 66 -8.31 -8.60 -0.77
N LYS A 67 -9.22 -9.56 -0.92
CA LYS A 67 -9.78 -10.28 0.24
C LYS A 67 -8.71 -11.08 0.97
N GLU A 68 -7.68 -11.55 0.25
CA GLU A 68 -6.53 -12.26 0.83
C GLU A 68 -5.74 -11.39 1.82
N ILE A 69 -5.62 -10.09 1.55
CA ILE A 69 -4.95 -9.11 2.43
C ILE A 69 -5.88 -8.61 3.55
N SER A 70 -7.18 -8.52 3.27
CA SER A 70 -8.16 -7.93 4.19
C SER A 70 -8.37 -8.71 5.50
N GLY A 71 -8.03 -10.01 5.52
CA GLY A 71 -8.29 -10.88 6.67
C GLY A 71 -9.78 -11.18 6.92
N ILE A 72 -10.68 -10.74 6.03
CA ILE A 72 -12.12 -11.04 6.02
C ILE A 72 -12.54 -11.50 4.61
N ASP A 73 -13.65 -12.22 4.46
CA ASP A 73 -14.09 -12.78 3.16
C ASP A 73 -14.50 -11.72 2.09
N THR A 74 -14.15 -10.44 2.28
CA THR A 74 -14.51 -9.32 1.41
C THR A 74 -13.33 -8.37 1.23
N SER A 75 -13.17 -7.81 0.02
CA SER A 75 -12.22 -6.72 -0.21
C SER A 75 -12.49 -5.52 0.69
N ASP A 76 -11.42 -4.88 1.18
CA ASP A 76 -11.48 -3.72 2.07
C ASP A 76 -11.07 -2.44 1.33
N GLU A 77 -11.87 -1.38 1.49
CA GLU A 77 -11.63 -0.05 0.92
C GLU A 77 -11.38 0.96 2.04
N ASN A 78 -10.29 1.71 1.95
CA ASN A 78 -9.89 2.73 2.92
C ASN A 78 -9.74 4.09 2.24
N LEU A 79 -10.22 5.14 2.89
CA LEU A 79 -9.94 6.53 2.51
C LEU A 79 -8.92 7.13 3.48
N VAL A 80 -7.74 7.46 2.97
CA VAL A 80 -6.59 7.94 3.74
C VAL A 80 -6.40 9.44 3.49
N PHE A 81 -6.20 10.20 4.57
CA PHE A 81 -5.83 11.62 4.52
C PHE A 81 -4.44 11.79 5.12
N SER A 82 -3.56 12.51 4.43
CA SER A 82 -2.19 12.78 4.87
C SER A 82 -1.93 14.28 4.99
N ILE A 83 -1.14 14.63 6.01
CA ILE A 83 -0.59 15.97 6.21
C ILE A 83 0.84 15.85 6.71
N GLY A 84 1.77 16.55 6.06
CA GLY A 84 3.19 16.52 6.35
C GLY A 84 3.81 17.91 6.33
N THR A 85 4.98 18.00 6.94
CA THR A 85 5.86 19.17 6.85
C THR A 85 7.30 18.65 6.78
N SER A 86 8.13 19.29 5.96
CA SER A 86 9.55 18.96 5.85
C SER A 86 10.39 19.98 6.62
N PHE A 87 11.38 19.52 7.41
CA PHE A 87 12.29 20.35 8.23
C PHE A 87 13.71 20.36 7.69
#